data_AF-A0A7W1TTE5-F1
#
_entry.id   AF-A0A7W1TTE5-F1
#
_cell.length_a   1.000
_cell.length_b   1.000
_cell.length_c   1.000
_cell.angle_alpha   90.00
_cell.angle_beta   90.00
_cell.angle_gamma   90.00
#
_symmetry.space_group_name_H-M   'P 1'
#
loop_
_entity.id
_entity.type
_entity.pdbx_description
1 polymer ?
#
loop_
_entity_poly.entity_id
_entity_poly.type
_entity_poly.pdbx_seq_one_letter_code
_entity_poly.pdbx_strand_id
1 'polypeptide(L)' 'MVKLSVNVNKVATIRNSRAGGVPSVLDAVRTCIDAGAPGITVHPRADERH' A
#
# COMPACT_ATOMS: atom_id res chain seq x y z
N MET A 1 13.75 18.40 8.61
CA MET A 1 12.35 18.07 8.94
C MET A 1 12.11 16.62 8.61
N VAL A 2 11.46 15.84 9.49
CA VAL A 2 11.18 14.41 9.26
C VAL A 2 10.07 14.26 8.21
N LYS A 3 10.17 13.27 7.32
CA LYS A 3 9.16 12.96 6.29
C LYS A 3 8.56 11.57 6.52
N LEU A 4 7.25 11.46 6.47
CA LEU A 4 6.52 10.20 6.52
C LEU A 4 6.51 9.55 5.13
N SER A 5 6.79 8.24 5.05
CA SER A 5 6.49 7.45 3.86
C SER A 5 5.67 6.24 4.27
N VAL A 6 4.46 6.10 3.73
CA VAL A 6 3.52 5.06 4.16
C VAL A 6 3.79 3.77 3.38
N ASN A 7 4.07 2.68 4.08
CA ASN A 7 4.22 1.37 3.45
C ASN A 7 2.84 0.72 3.21
N VAL A 8 2.49 0.48 1.95
CA VAL A 8 1.17 -0.06 1.57
C VAL A 8 1.14 -1.58 1.34
N ASN A 9 2.24 -2.30 1.60
CA ASN A 9 2.32 -3.76 1.37
C ASN A 9 1.27 -4.55 2.16
N LYS A 10 0.83 -4.06 3.32
CA LYS A 10 -0.21 -4.75 4.12
C LYS A 10 -1.61 -4.65 3.52
N VAL A 11 -1.91 -3.59 2.76
CA VAL A 11 -3.14 -3.51 1.97
C VAL A 11 -3.17 -4.64 0.95
N ALA A 12 -2.05 -4.81 0.24
CA ALA A 12 -1.91 -5.82 -0.79
C ALA A 12 -1.87 -7.26 -0.21
N THR A 13 -1.34 -7.44 1.01
CA THR A 13 -1.45 -8.72 1.75
C THR A 13 -2.91 -9.12 2.01
N ILE A 14 -3.75 -8.17 2.45
CA ILE A 14 -5.19 -8.42 2.72
C ILE A 14 -5.95 -8.68 1.41
N ARG A 15 -5.57 -8.00 0.33
CA ARG A 15 -6.14 -8.21 -1.01
C ARG A 15 -5.83 -9.63 -1.50
N ASN A 16 -4.56 -10.02 -1.50
CA ASN A 16 -4.10 -11.28 -2.09
C ASN A 16 -4.60 -12.49 -1.30
N SER A 17 -4.82 -12.38 0.02
CA SER A 17 -5.36 -13.47 0.84
C SER A 17 -6.80 -13.88 0.47
N ARG A 18 -7.52 -13.04 -0.29
CA ARG A 18 -8.88 -13.28 -0.75
C ARG A 18 -9.01 -13.45 -2.27
N ALA A 19 -7.88 -13.45 -2.99
CA ALA A 19 -7.81 -13.55 -4.46
C ALA A 19 -8.73 -12.56 -5.21
N GLY A 20 -9.02 -11.39 -4.61
CA GLY A 20 -9.96 -10.40 -5.13
C GLY A 20 -9.31 -9.02 -5.32
N GLY A 21 -10.11 -8.04 -5.78
CA GLY A 21 -9.66 -6.66 -5.97
C GLY A 21 -9.73 -5.77 -4.73
N VAL A 22 -10.26 -6.27 -3.60
CA VAL A 22 -10.56 -5.48 -2.41
C VAL A 22 -9.76 -5.98 -1.19
N PRO A 23 -9.07 -5.09 -0.47
CA PRO A 23 -8.94 -3.65 -0.71
C PRO A 23 -8.08 -3.30 -1.92
N SER A 24 -8.39 -2.16 -2.55
CA SER A 24 -7.62 -1.59 -3.65
C SER A 24 -6.36 -0.90 -3.12
N VAL A 25 -5.19 -1.33 -3.62
CA VAL A 25 -3.90 -0.71 -3.26
C VAL A 25 -3.85 0.74 -3.75
N LEU A 26 -4.42 1.03 -4.92
CA LEU A 26 -4.44 2.39 -5.47
C LEU A 26 -5.30 3.33 -4.62
N ASP A 27 -6.44 2.86 -4.11
CA ASP A 27 -7.30 3.69 -3.28
C ASP A 27 -6.69 3.93 -1.90
N ALA A 28 -5.95 2.95 -1.35
CA ALA A 28 -5.15 3.16 -0.16
C ALA A 28 -4.03 4.20 -0.37
N VAL A 29 -3.33 4.14 -1.51
CA VAL A 29 -2.31 5.14 -1.87
C VAL A 29 -2.90 6.54 -1.97
N ARG A 30 -4.04 6.69 -2.67
CA ARG A 30 -4.76 7.98 -2.78
C ARG A 30 -5.14 8.51 -1.40
N THR A 31 -5.73 7.66 -0.55
CA THR A 31 -6.09 8.02 0.82
C THR A 31 -4.90 8.53 1.63
N CYS A 32 -3.73 7.88 1.52
CA CYS A 32 -2.53 8.33 2.21
C CYS A 32 -2.02 9.69 1.71
N ILE A 33 -2.03 9.91 0.39
CA ILE A 33 -1.62 11.18 -0.22
C ILE A 33 -2.58 12.31 0.18
N ASP A 34 -3.90 12.06 0.10
CA ASP A 34 -4.94 13.02 0.47
C ASP A 34 -4.88 13.37 1.97
N ALA A 35 -4.43 12.44 2.81
CA ALA A 35 -4.15 12.67 4.23
C ALA A 35 -2.81 13.39 4.51
N GLY A 36 -2.06 13.76 3.48
CA GLY A 36 -0.82 14.55 3.59
C GLY A 36 0.46 13.73 3.69
N ALA A 37 0.45 12.43 3.39
CA ALA A 37 1.69 11.65 3.32
C ALA A 37 2.55 12.09 2.11
N PRO A 38 3.80 12.55 2.31
CA PRO A 38 4.65 13.02 1.23
C PRO A 38 5.31 11.89 0.42
N GLY A 39 5.12 10.63 0.82
CA GLY A 39 5.72 9.47 0.17
C GLY A 39 4.96 8.18 0.42
N ILE A 40 5.15 7.24 -0.50
CA ILE A 40 4.63 5.88 -0.43
C ILE A 40 5.81 4.92 -0.59
N THR A 41 5.84 3.89 0.25
CA THR A 41 6.83 2.83 0.18
C THR A 41 6.18 1.53 -0.26
N VAL A 42 6.80 0.85 -1.22
CA VAL A 42 6.48 -0.52 -1.61
C VAL A 42 7.75 -1.36 -1.56
N HIS A 43 7.60 -2.65 -1.35
CA HIS A 43 8.71 -3.60 -1.47
C HIS A 43 8.19 -4.82 -2.24
N PRO A 44 8.30 -4.85 -3.57
CA PRO A 44 7.96 -6.03 -4.36
C PRO A 44 8.84 -7.21 -3.94
N ARG A 45 8.22 -8.32 -3.58
CA ARG A 45 8.93 -9.56 -3.23
C ARG A 45 8.94 -10.47 -4.45
N ALA A 46 9.98 -11.29 -4.57
CA ALA A 46 10.10 -12.24 -5.66
C ALA A 46 8.97 -13.28 -5.70
N ASP A 47 8.29 -13.52 -4.57
CA ASP A 47 7.16 -14.43 -4.42
C ASP A 47 5.79 -13.74 -4.54
N GLU A 48 5.75 -12.43 -4.83
CA GLU A 48 4.52 -11.64 -5.00
C GLU A 48 3.51 -11.77 -3.85
N ARG A 49 4.00 -12.03 -2.63
CA ARG A 49 3.14 -12.32 -1.46
C ARG A 49 2.23 -11.18 -0.98
N HIS A 50 2.33 -10.01 -1.62
CA HIS A 50 1.50 -8.82 -1.41
C HIS A 50 1.44 -8.02 -2.70
#